data_AF-A0AAD5NKA6-F1
#
_entry.id   AF-A0AAD5NKA6-F1
#
_cell.length_a   1.000
_cell.length_b   1.000
_cell.length_c   1.000
_cell.angle_alpha   90.00
_cell.angle_beta   90.00
_cell.angle_gamma   90.00
#
_symmetry.space_group_name_H-M   'P 1'
#
loop_
_entity.id
_entity.type
_entity.pdbx_description
1 polymer ?
#
loop_
_entity_poly.entity_id
_entity_poly.type
_entity_poly.pdbx_seq_one_letter_code
_entity_poly.pdbx_strand_id
1 'polypeptide(L)'
;MLLTFASMQYYDAAVGDFSITTGRTKLVDFTQPYIDSGLVVVAPIRKLNSNAWAFLRPFTPQLWSVIGGFFLVVGVVVWILEHRINDDFRGPPKRQIGTILW
;
A
#
# COMPACT_ATOMS: atom_id res chain seq x y z
N MET A 1 -32.38 -4.72 -29.78
CA MET A 1 -33.48 -3.75 -29.97
C MET A 1 -33.27 -2.91 -31.22
N LEU A 2 -32.17 -2.15 -31.38
CA LEU A 2 -31.95 -1.40 -32.63
C LEU A 2 -31.62 -2.30 -33.84
N LEU A 3 -30.69 -3.25 -33.68
CA LEU A 3 -30.31 -4.18 -34.77
C LEU A 3 -31.47 -5.07 -35.26
N THR A 4 -32.46 -5.33 -34.40
CA THR A 4 -33.66 -6.09 -34.76
C THR A 4 -34.58 -5.33 -35.71
N PHE A 5 -34.69 -4.00 -35.59
CA PHE A 5 -35.47 -3.20 -36.53
C PHE A 5 -34.80 -3.09 -37.89
N ALA A 6 -33.46 -3.02 -37.93
CA ALA A 6 -32.71 -3.10 -39.18
C ALA A 6 -32.89 -4.49 -39.86
N SER A 7 -32.85 -5.57 -39.07
CA SER A 7 -33.10 -6.93 -39.58
C SER A 7 -34.52 -7.13 -40.14
N MET A 8 -35.52 -6.51 -39.52
CA MET A 8 -36.91 -6.50 -40.03
C MET A 8 -37.16 -5.47 -41.15
N GLN A 9 -36.10 -4.89 -41.72
CA GLN A 9 -36.18 -3.90 -42.82
C GLN A 9 -37.01 -2.65 -42.47
N TYR A 10 -37.13 -2.33 -41.18
CA TYR A 10 -37.76 -1.09 -40.72
C TYR A 10 -36.80 0.11 -40.86
N TYR A 11 -35.50 -0.17 -40.90
CA TYR A 11 -34.41 0.77 -41.15
C TYR A 11 -33.40 0.15 -42.11
N ASP A 12 -32.84 0.95 -43.01
CA ASP A 12 -31.84 0.47 -43.98
C ASP A 12 -30.42 0.36 -43.39
N ALA A 13 -30.11 1.18 -42.39
CA ALA A 13 -28.80 1.20 -41.73
C ALA A 13 -28.87 1.73 -40.29
N ALA A 14 -27.88 1.40 -39.47
CA ALA A 14 -27.69 1.94 -38.12
C ALA A 14 -26.23 2.28 -37.86
N VAL A 15 -25.98 3.42 -37.19
CA VAL A 15 -24.63 3.92 -36.86
C VAL A 15 -24.56 4.23 -35.37
N GLY A 16 -23.53 3.73 -34.68
CA GLY A 16 -23.32 3.93 -33.25
C GLY A 16 -22.42 2.87 -32.63
N ASP A 17 -22.29 2.89 -31.31
CA ASP A 17 -21.47 1.95 -30.55
C ASP A 17 -22.14 0.57 -30.48
N PHE A 18 -21.85 -0.26 -31.49
CA PHE A 18 -22.31 -1.64 -31.55
C PHE A 18 -21.13 -2.60 -31.44
N SER A 19 -21.15 -3.44 -30.40
CA SER A 19 -20.23 -4.57 -30.34
C SER A 19 -20.62 -5.63 -31.37
N ILE A 20 -19.65 -6.00 -32.20
CA ILE A 20 -19.74 -7.10 -33.17
C ILE A 20 -19.60 -8.40 -32.38
N THR A 21 -20.59 -9.28 -32.50
CA THR A 21 -20.62 -10.57 -31.80
C THR A 21 -21.27 -11.61 -32.70
N THR A 22 -20.85 -12.87 -32.59
CA THR A 22 -21.34 -13.99 -33.44
C THR A 22 -22.87 -14.15 -33.44
N GLY A 23 -23.56 -13.79 -32.36
CA GLY A 23 -25.02 -13.81 -32.33
C GLY A 23 -25.66 -12.69 -33.16
N ARG A 24 -25.01 -11.51 -33.21
CA ARG A 24 -25.52 -10.31 -33.90
C ARG A 24 -25.23 -10.33 -35.40
N THR A 25 -24.13 -10.96 -35.82
CA THR A 25 -23.81 -11.14 -37.24
C THR A 25 -24.78 -12.06 -37.98
N LYS A 26 -25.64 -12.80 -37.25
CA LYS A 26 -26.74 -13.58 -37.84
C LYS A 26 -27.98 -12.74 -38.15
N LEU A 27 -28.08 -11.53 -37.60
CA LEU A 27 -29.24 -10.65 -37.72
C LEU A 27 -29.04 -9.60 -38.82
N VAL A 28 -27.83 -9.06 -38.94
CA VAL A 28 -27.46 -7.99 -39.88
C VAL A 28 -25.99 -8.13 -40.29
N ASP A 29 -25.67 -7.59 -41.46
CA ASP A 29 -24.29 -7.48 -41.94
C ASP A 29 -23.59 -6.25 -41.35
N PHE A 30 -22.37 -6.44 -40.86
CA PHE A 30 -21.54 -5.38 -40.28
C PHE A 30 -20.48 -4.91 -41.27
N THR A 31 -20.13 -3.62 -41.19
CA THR A 31 -18.96 -3.07 -41.86
C THR A 31 -17.66 -3.45 -41.14
N GLN A 32 -16.52 -3.12 -41.75
CA GLN A 32 -15.22 -3.27 -41.10
C GLN A 32 -15.17 -2.44 -39.81
N PRO A 33 -14.66 -2.99 -38.69
CA PRO A 33 -14.53 -2.23 -37.45
C PRO A 33 -13.62 -1.02 -37.65
N TYR A 34 -14.12 0.16 -37.27
CA TYR A 34 -13.38 1.42 -37.30
C TYR A 34 -12.58 1.67 -36.01
N ILE A 35 -12.89 0.92 -34.93
CA ILE A 35 -12.18 0.92 -33.64
C ILE A 35 -12.01 -0.54 -33.20
N ASP A 36 -10.86 -0.85 -32.60
CA ASP A 36 -10.62 -2.16 -31.97
C ASP A 36 -11.50 -2.37 -30.74
N SER A 37 -12.14 -3.55 -30.67
CA SER A 37 -12.91 -3.94 -29.50
C SER A 37 -11.98 -4.39 -28.37
N GLY A 38 -12.02 -3.71 -27.23
CA GLY A 38 -11.27 -4.08 -26.03
C GLY A 38 -12.11 -3.94 -24.77
N LEU A 39 -11.95 -4.87 -23.82
CA LEU A 39 -12.50 -4.74 -22.47
C LEU A 39 -11.39 -4.29 -21.52
N VAL A 40 -11.66 -3.23 -20.75
CA VAL A 40 -10.74 -2.75 -19.72
C VAL A 40 -11.40 -2.91 -18.36
N VAL A 41 -10.68 -3.52 -17.43
CA VAL A 41 -11.11 -3.62 -16.02
C VAL A 41 -10.67 -2.36 -15.30
N VAL A 42 -11.63 -1.60 -14.76
CA VAL A 42 -11.36 -0.42 -13.94
C VAL A 42 -11.51 -0.81 -12.47
N ALA A 43 -10.43 -0.71 -11.70
CA ALA A 43 -10.44 -0.93 -10.25
C ALA A 43 -10.10 0.38 -9.51
N PRO A 44 -10.77 0.68 -8.39
CA PRO A 44 -10.49 1.88 -7.62
C PRO A 44 -9.09 1.81 -6.98
N ILE A 45 -8.30 2.86 -7.17
CA ILE A 45 -7.00 3.00 -6.51
C ILE A 45 -7.24 3.38 -5.06
N ARG A 46 -6.95 2.47 -4.11
CA ARG A 46 -6.95 2.81 -2.68
C ARG A 46 -5.67 3.56 -2.36
N LYS A 47 -5.78 4.83 -1.94
CA LYS A 47 -4.66 5.56 -1.33
C LYS A 47 -4.32 4.88 -0.01
N LEU A 48 -3.13 4.28 0.07
CA LEU A 48 -2.60 3.80 1.35
C LEU A 48 -2.30 5.03 2.22
N ASN A 49 -3.03 5.20 3.32
CA ASN A 49 -2.64 6.15 4.35
C ASN A 49 -1.30 5.71 4.92
N SER A 50 -0.29 6.58 4.81
CA SER A 50 1.01 6.37 5.43
C SER A 50 0.82 6.42 6.95
N ASN A 51 0.99 5.28 7.61
CA ASN A 51 0.96 5.21 9.07
C ASN A 51 2.38 5.47 9.59
N ALA A 52 2.60 6.59 10.28
CA ALA A 52 3.89 6.90 10.92
C ALA A 52 4.36 5.78 11.89
N TRP A 53 3.41 5.07 12.49
CA TRP A 53 3.65 3.96 13.41
C TRP A 53 3.88 2.61 12.72
N ALA A 54 3.95 2.56 11.39
CA ALA A 54 4.22 1.31 10.65
C ALA A 54 5.57 0.69 11.05
N PHE A 55 6.53 1.49 11.50
CA PHE A 55 7.83 1.01 11.99
C PHE A 55 7.73 0.16 13.28
N LEU A 56 6.64 0.27 14.06
CA LEU A 56 6.42 -0.58 15.24
C LEU A 56 5.78 -1.92 14.92
N ARG A 57 5.29 -2.12 13.68
CA ARG A 57 4.67 -3.38 13.24
C ARG A 57 5.55 -4.64 13.23
N PRO A 58 6.88 -4.58 13.00
CA PRO A 58 7.66 -5.80 12.82
C PRO A 58 7.90 -6.58 14.12
N PHE A 59 7.74 -5.93 15.30
CA PHE A 59 7.99 -6.58 16.59
C PHE A 59 6.71 -6.63 17.44
N THR A 60 6.56 -7.73 18.16
CA THR A 60 5.48 -7.87 19.15
C THR A 60 5.73 -6.94 20.35
N PRO A 61 4.69 -6.52 21.09
CA PRO A 61 4.85 -5.70 22.30
C PRO A 61 5.81 -6.35 23.32
N GLN A 62 5.80 -7.68 23.41
CA GLN A 62 6.71 -8.45 24.26
C GLN A 62 8.17 -8.27 23.85
N LEU A 63 8.48 -8.32 22.55
CA LEU A 63 9.84 -8.10 22.05
C LEU A 63 10.30 -6.65 22.30
N TRP A 64 9.43 -5.67 22.12
CA TRP A 64 9.73 -4.28 22.50
C TRP A 64 10.06 -4.13 23.98
N SER A 65 9.33 -4.82 24.86
CA SER A 65 9.66 -4.84 26.30
C SER A 65 11.02 -5.47 26.58
N VAL A 66 11.37 -6.56 25.89
CA VAL A 66 12.69 -7.21 26.04
C VAL A 66 13.81 -6.29 25.54
N ILE A 67 13.65 -5.63 24.40
CA ILE A 67 14.63 -4.66 23.86
C ILE A 67 14.84 -3.50 24.83
N GLY A 68 13.75 -2.91 25.34
CA GLY A 68 13.82 -1.83 26.34
C GLY A 68 14.49 -2.29 27.64
N GLY A 69 14.15 -3.50 28.12
CA GLY A 69 14.77 -4.10 29.30
C GLY A 69 16.26 -4.35 29.11
N PHE A 70 16.68 -4.86 27.96
CA PHE A 70 18.10 -5.08 27.65
C PHE A 70 18.88 -3.77 27.61
N PHE A 71 18.31 -2.72 27.02
CA PHE A 71 18.93 -1.39 27.01
C PHE A 71 19.15 -0.84 28.43
N LEU A 72 18.19 -1.01 29.33
CA LEU A 72 18.34 -0.62 30.74
C LEU A 72 19.42 -1.44 31.45
N VAL A 73 19.45 -2.76 31.25
CA VAL A 73 20.46 -3.64 31.86
C VAL A 73 21.86 -3.26 31.40
N VAL A 74 22.06 -3.06 30.10
CA VAL A 74 23.35 -2.62 29.53
C VAL A 74 23.74 -1.25 30.10
N GLY A 75 22.80 -0.29 30.17
CA GLY A 75 23.04 1.01 30.77
C GLY A 75 23.48 0.94 32.24
N VAL A 76 22.85 0.07 33.02
CA VAL A 76 23.23 -0.18 34.43
C VAL A 76 24.62 -0.81 34.53
N VAL A 77 24.95 -1.79 33.69
CA VAL A 77 26.26 -2.44 33.68
C VAL A 77 27.36 -1.44 33.33
N VAL A 78 27.17 -0.64 32.28
CA VAL A 78 28.11 0.42 31.88
C VAL A 78 28.26 1.43 33.01
N TRP A 79 27.16 1.88 33.62
CA TRP A 79 27.20 2.79 34.76
C TRP A 79 28.02 2.24 35.93
N ILE A 80 27.84 0.97 36.31
CA ILE A 80 28.63 0.35 37.40
C ILE A 80 30.13 0.27 37.04
N LEU A 81 30.46 -0.10 35.79
CA LEU A 81 31.85 -0.25 35.35
C LEU A 81 32.57 1.10 35.26
N GLU A 82 31.94 2.12 34.69
CA GLU A 82 32.48 3.46 34.61
C GLU A 82 32.58 4.12 35.99
N HIS A 83 31.58 3.94 36.84
CA HIS A 83 31.59 4.45 38.22
C HIS A 83 32.70 3.84 39.08
N ARG A 84 33.15 2.62 38.79
CA ARG A 84 34.25 1.96 39.51
C ARG A 84 35.64 2.45 39.09
N ILE A 85 35.81 2.89 37.85
CA ILE A 85 37.12 3.12 37.24
C ILE A 85 37.42 4.63 37.09
N ASN A 86 36.40 5.50 36.99
CA ASN A 86 36.59 6.93 36.71
C ASN A 86 35.94 7.83 37.78
N ASP A 87 36.77 8.56 38.54
CA ASP A 87 36.33 9.44 39.63
C ASP A 87 35.56 10.69 39.17
N ASP A 88 35.58 11.05 37.87
CA ASP A 88 34.77 12.13 37.30
C ASP A 88 33.26 11.78 37.19
N PHE A 89 32.91 10.50 37.28
CA PHE A 89 31.53 9.99 37.27
C PHE A 89 30.92 9.86 38.69
N ARG A 90 31.31 10.75 39.61
CA ARG A 90 30.72 10.89 40.96
C ARG A 90 29.75 12.06 41.10
N GLY A 91 29.48 12.79 40.00
CA GLY A 91 28.51 13.89 39.94
C GLY A 91 27.05 13.43 39.85
N PRO A 92 26.08 14.35 40.04
CA PRO A 92 24.66 14.01 40.09
C PRO A 92 24.16 13.31 38.81
N PRO A 93 23.23 12.32 38.92
CA PRO A 93 22.80 11.44 37.82
C PRO A 93 22.36 12.17 36.55
N LYS A 94 21.86 13.41 36.69
CA LYS A 94 21.39 14.27 35.60
C LYS A 94 22.49 14.68 34.60
N ARG A 95 23.77 14.72 35.00
CA ARG A 95 24.88 15.04 34.10
C ARG A 95 25.38 13.83 33.31
N GLN A 96 25.27 12.62 33.85
CA GLN A 96 25.78 11.40 33.21
C GLN A 96 24.90 10.95 32.04
N ILE A 97 23.59 11.19 32.12
CA ILE A 97 22.65 10.91 31.03
C ILE A 97 23.02 11.70 29.75
N GLY A 98 23.58 12.91 29.89
CA GLY A 98 24.01 13.72 28.74
C GLY A 98 25.27 13.21 28.05
N THR A 99 26.18 12.57 28.77
CA THR A 99 27.43 12.02 28.20
C THR A 99 27.21 10.68 27.52
N ILE A 100 26.26 9.88 28.00
CA ILE A 100 25.88 8.59 27.41
C ILE A 100 25.06 8.77 26.11
N LEU A 101 24.39 9.91 25.95
CA LEU A 101 23.52 10.23 24.81
C LEU A 101 24.17 11.16 23.75
N TRP A 102 25.48 11.43 23.84
CA TRP A 102 26.24 12.20 22.85
C TRP A 102 27.08 11.29 21.95
#